data_AF-A0A0A9Y554-F1
#
_entry.id   AF-A0A0A9Y554-F1
#
_cell.length_a   1.000
_cell.length_b   1.000
_cell.length_c   1.000
_cell.angle_alpha   90.00
_cell.angle_beta   90.00
_cell.angle_gamma   90.00
#
_symmetry.space_group_name_H-M   'P 1'
#
loop_
_entity.id
_entity.type
_entity.pdbx_description
1 polymer ?
#
loop_
_entity_poly.entity_id
_entity_poly.type
_entity_poly.pdbx_seq_one_letter_code
_entity_poly.pdbx_strand_id
1 'polypeptide(L)'
;MENAGGNANTRRVLGELLSSNVPAGTVGLLLQNRVKNTPLEVAPILYTEVLKDLRWSAQQRQLHGTGGVVAPHYHKYMMIVPCCDVQPYSATSSDGGNHAMASNRRKRSHGKHSRGDALLFVHFENEFFAREAELVHRFHGSHDIVWPDYGKVPVQYMVLVISHDAFVNALQK
;
A
#
# COMPACT_ATOMS: atom_id res chain seq x y z
N MET A 1 -18.66 1.59 -27.97
CA MET A 1 -17.24 1.20 -28.00
C MET A 1 -16.67 1.49 -26.62
N GLU A 2 -16.65 0.48 -25.76
CA GLU A 2 -16.23 0.62 -24.37
C GLU A 2 -14.71 0.76 -24.27
N ASN A 3 -14.28 1.73 -23.47
CA ASN A 3 -12.89 1.98 -23.08
C ASN A 3 -12.35 0.80 -22.26
N ALA A 4 -11.96 -0.29 -22.92
CA ALA A 4 -11.30 -1.44 -22.30
C ALA A 4 -9.78 -1.20 -22.08
N GLY A 5 -9.38 0.06 -21.85
CA GLY A 5 -8.02 0.47 -21.47
C GLY A 5 -7.70 0.14 -20.00
N GLY A 6 -8.17 -1.00 -19.50
CA GLY A 6 -7.76 -1.53 -18.21
C GLY A 6 -6.26 -1.83 -18.28
N ASN A 7 -5.47 -0.99 -17.63
CA ASN A 7 -4.02 -1.04 -17.54
C ASN A 7 -3.54 -2.50 -17.38
N ALA A 8 -2.68 -2.98 -18.27
CA ALA A 8 -2.19 -4.36 -18.27
C ALA A 8 -1.64 -4.79 -16.90
N ASN A 9 -1.15 -3.82 -16.12
CA ASN A 9 -0.68 -3.99 -14.76
C ASN A 9 -1.79 -4.31 -13.74
N THR A 10 -2.99 -3.73 -13.87
CA THR A 10 -4.15 -4.05 -13.01
C THR A 10 -4.64 -5.48 -13.26
N ARG A 11 -4.66 -5.91 -14.52
CA ARG A 11 -4.98 -7.29 -14.89
C ARG A 11 -3.97 -8.29 -14.34
N ARG A 12 -2.71 -7.88 -14.18
CA ARG A 12 -1.64 -8.71 -13.61
C ARG A 12 -1.83 -8.94 -12.11
N VAL A 13 -2.17 -7.91 -11.33
CA VAL A 13 -2.39 -8.07 -9.88
C VAL A 13 -3.61 -8.95 -9.58
N LEU A 14 -4.74 -8.67 -10.22
CA LEU A 14 -5.93 -9.53 -10.08
C LEU A 14 -5.69 -10.91 -10.67
N GLY A 15 -4.94 -11.01 -11.78
CA GLY A 15 -4.54 -12.28 -12.38
C GLY A 15 -3.68 -13.13 -11.45
N GLU A 16 -2.66 -12.54 -10.82
CA GLU A 16 -1.78 -13.23 -9.86
C GLU A 16 -2.58 -13.67 -8.61
N LEU A 17 -3.48 -12.81 -8.10
CA LEU A 17 -4.41 -13.16 -7.01
C LEU A 17 -5.36 -14.32 -7.39
N LEU A 18 -5.98 -14.28 -8.58
CA LEU A 18 -6.93 -15.30 -9.04
C LEU A 18 -6.24 -16.60 -9.49
N SER A 19 -4.96 -16.52 -9.89
CA SER A 19 -4.15 -17.69 -10.24
C SER A 19 -3.50 -18.36 -9.03
N SER A 20 -3.41 -17.65 -7.90
CA SER A 20 -2.96 -18.25 -6.65
C SER A 20 -4.04 -19.23 -6.16
N ASN A 21 -3.64 -20.34 -5.53
CA ASN A 21 -4.54 -21.38 -4.98
C ASN A 21 -5.39 -20.88 -3.79
N VAL A 22 -5.77 -19.61 -3.80
CA VAL A 22 -6.58 -18.96 -2.78
C VAL A 22 -8.04 -19.39 -3.00
N PRO A 23 -8.68 -20.02 -2.00
CA PRO A 23 -10.06 -20.44 -2.15
C PRO A 23 -10.97 -19.25 -2.47
N ALA A 24 -11.96 -19.45 -3.34
CA ALA A 24 -12.90 -18.40 -3.71
C ALA A 24 -13.57 -17.79 -2.45
N GLY A 25 -13.70 -16.47 -2.40
CA GLY A 25 -14.32 -15.76 -1.26
C GLY A 25 -13.44 -15.58 -0.03
N THR A 26 -12.13 -15.83 -0.12
CA THR A 26 -11.21 -15.72 1.02
C THR A 26 -10.29 -14.51 1.01
N VAL A 27 -10.46 -13.57 0.07
CA VAL A 27 -9.72 -12.30 0.05
C VAL A 27 -10.59 -11.18 0.59
N GLY A 28 -10.15 -10.54 1.66
CA GLY A 28 -10.78 -9.34 2.22
C GLY A 28 -10.21 -8.07 1.59
N LEU A 29 -11.06 -7.17 1.11
CA LEU A 29 -10.64 -5.82 0.71
C LEU A 29 -10.66 -4.91 1.94
N LEU A 30 -9.49 -4.48 2.38
CA LEU A 30 -9.35 -3.62 3.55
C LEU A 30 -9.26 -2.16 3.10
N LEU A 31 -10.34 -1.42 3.36
CA LEU A 31 -10.41 0.01 3.13
C LEU A 31 -10.12 0.73 4.45
N GLN A 32 -8.98 1.41 4.50
CA GLN A 32 -8.58 2.21 5.66
C GLN A 32 -8.31 3.65 5.22
N ASN A 33 -8.78 4.58 6.04
CA ASN A 33 -8.43 5.98 5.94
C ASN A 33 -8.52 6.59 7.34
N ARG A 34 -7.52 7.36 7.74
CA ARG A 34 -7.55 8.09 9.00
C ARG A 34 -6.97 9.48 8.81
N VAL A 35 -7.41 10.39 9.68
CA VAL A 35 -6.90 11.77 9.69
C VAL A 35 -5.43 11.72 10.12
N LYS A 36 -4.58 12.58 9.54
CA LYS A 36 -3.13 12.57 9.78
C LYS A 36 -2.72 12.67 11.26
N ASN A 37 -3.58 13.23 12.10
CA ASN A 37 -3.29 13.47 13.53
C ASN A 37 -3.80 12.35 14.44
N THR A 38 -4.32 11.24 13.90
CA THR A 38 -4.69 10.08 14.71
C THR A 38 -3.42 9.46 15.30
N PRO A 39 -3.36 9.19 16.62
CA PRO A 39 -2.21 8.55 17.24
C PRO A 39 -1.90 7.19 16.61
N LEU A 40 -0.62 6.85 16.52
CA LEU A 40 -0.14 5.65 15.82
C LEU A 40 -0.65 4.36 16.50
N GLU A 41 -0.78 4.40 17.82
CA GLU A 41 -1.22 3.29 18.68
C GLU A 41 -2.66 2.87 18.39
N VAL A 42 -3.46 3.74 17.76
CA VAL A 42 -4.88 3.47 17.48
C VAL A 42 -5.05 2.45 16.34
N ALA A 43 -4.19 2.47 15.31
CA ALA A 43 -4.37 1.57 14.17
C ALA A 43 -4.32 0.08 14.55
N PRO A 44 -3.30 -0.41 15.28
CA PRO A 44 -3.25 -1.81 15.70
C PRO A 44 -4.48 -2.25 16.51
N ILE A 45 -4.99 -1.37 17.37
CA ILE A 45 -6.20 -1.62 18.16
C ILE A 45 -7.41 -1.76 17.23
N LEU A 46 -7.60 -0.82 16.30
CA LEU A 46 -8.73 -0.87 15.35
C LEU A 46 -8.70 -2.15 14.51
N TYR A 47 -7.55 -2.56 13.99
CA TYR A 47 -7.43 -3.80 13.24
C TYR A 47 -7.74 -5.03 14.08
N THR A 48 -7.30 -5.04 15.34
CA THR A 48 -7.58 -6.13 16.27
C THR A 48 -9.08 -6.24 16.55
N GLU A 49 -9.79 -5.14 16.74
CA GLU A 49 -11.25 -5.15 16.92
C GLU A 49 -11.97 -5.64 15.66
N VAL A 50 -11.56 -5.18 14.47
CA VAL A 50 -12.14 -5.68 13.20
C VAL A 50 -11.92 -7.19 13.05
N LEU A 51 -10.75 -7.72 13.44
CA LEU A 51 -10.50 -9.17 13.41
C LEU A 51 -11.40 -9.94 14.39
N LYS A 52 -11.73 -9.35 15.55
CA LYS A 52 -12.70 -9.94 16.48
C LYS A 52 -14.10 -9.96 15.89
N ASP A 53 -14.53 -8.89 15.24
CA ASP A 53 -15.84 -8.80 14.58
C ASP A 53 -15.99 -9.84 13.47
N LEU A 54 -14.94 -10.06 12.66
CA LEU A 54 -14.92 -11.09 11.62
C LEU A 54 -15.08 -12.50 12.23
N ARG A 55 -14.34 -12.80 13.29
CA ARG A 55 -14.43 -14.08 14.01
C ARG A 55 -15.82 -14.28 14.62
N TRP A 56 -16.36 -13.25 15.26
CA TRP A 56 -17.70 -13.26 15.84
C TRP A 56 -18.76 -13.52 14.78
N SER A 57 -18.71 -12.81 13.64
CA SER A 57 -19.64 -13.00 12.53
C SER A 57 -19.59 -14.42 11.98
N ALA A 58 -18.39 -14.99 11.83
CA ALA A 58 -18.22 -16.38 11.40
C ALA A 58 -18.85 -17.38 12.38
N GLN A 59 -18.65 -17.18 13.69
CA GLN A 59 -19.25 -18.00 14.74
C GLN A 59 -20.79 -17.91 14.74
N GLN A 60 -21.36 -16.71 14.60
CA GLN A 60 -22.81 -16.52 14.53
C GLN A 60 -23.42 -17.27 13.34
N ARG A 61 -22.77 -17.22 12.17
CA ARG A 61 -23.24 -17.97 10.98
C ARG A 61 -23.19 -19.48 11.15
N GLN A 62 -22.18 -20.00 11.86
CA GLN A 62 -22.07 -21.41 12.21
C GLN A 62 -23.19 -21.84 13.16
N LEU A 63 -23.46 -21.06 14.21
CA LEU A 63 -24.50 -21.34 15.20
C LEU A 63 -25.91 -21.31 14.60
N HIS A 64 -26.17 -20.37 13.69
CA HIS A 64 -27.48 -20.21 13.03
C HIS A 64 -27.68 -21.10 11.79
N GLY A 65 -26.78 -22.07 11.55
CA GLY A 65 -26.98 -23.09 10.52
C GLY A 65 -27.05 -22.54 9.09
N THR A 66 -26.48 -21.37 8.82
CA THR A 66 -26.42 -20.77 7.48
C THR A 66 -25.37 -21.47 6.59
N GLY A 67 -25.58 -22.76 6.33
CA GLY A 67 -25.25 -23.49 5.10
C GLY A 67 -23.84 -23.44 4.50
N GLY A 68 -22.80 -23.00 5.19
CA GLY A 68 -21.45 -22.96 4.63
C GLY A 68 -20.36 -23.12 5.69
N VAL A 69 -19.22 -23.71 5.28
CA VAL A 69 -17.97 -23.62 6.04
C VAL A 69 -17.54 -22.16 6.02
N VAL A 70 -17.89 -21.41 7.07
CA VAL A 70 -17.49 -20.02 7.20
C VAL A 70 -16.10 -20.00 7.81
N ALA A 71 -15.10 -19.59 7.01
CA ALA A 71 -13.76 -19.37 7.51
C ALA A 71 -13.79 -18.28 8.60
N PRO A 72 -13.09 -18.47 9.73
CA PRO A 72 -13.08 -17.51 10.84
C PRO A 72 -12.39 -16.19 10.49
N HIS A 73 -11.68 -16.15 9.37
CA HIS A 73 -10.99 -14.99 8.83
C HIS A 73 -10.79 -15.13 7.31
N TYR A 74 -10.43 -14.03 6.67
CA TYR A 74 -9.91 -14.04 5.31
C TYR A 74 -8.53 -14.69 5.28
N HIS A 75 -8.20 -15.37 4.19
CA HIS A 75 -6.87 -15.96 3.98
C HIS A 75 -5.87 -14.88 3.56
N LYS A 76 -6.34 -13.89 2.78
CA LYS A 76 -5.53 -12.75 2.36
C LYS A 76 -6.30 -11.46 2.52
N TYR A 77 -5.57 -10.39 2.76
CA TYR A 77 -6.06 -9.02 2.80
C TYR A 77 -5.43 -8.24 1.65
N MET A 78 -6.26 -7.57 0.88
CA MET A 78 -5.84 -6.62 -0.15
C MET A 78 -6.06 -5.21 0.37
N MET A 79 -5.04 -4.37 0.34
CA MET A 79 -5.14 -2.97 0.73
C MET A 79 -4.46 -2.05 -0.28
N ILE A 80 -4.97 -0.82 -0.38
CA ILE A 80 -4.37 0.24 -1.19
C ILE A 80 -3.83 1.28 -0.22
N VAL A 81 -2.51 1.47 -0.22
CA VAL A 81 -1.84 2.37 0.71
C VAL A 81 -1.12 3.49 -0.04
N PRO A 82 -1.33 4.76 0.36
CA PRO A 82 -0.57 5.87 -0.21
C PRO A 82 0.85 5.92 0.38
N CYS A 83 1.83 6.15 -0.49
CA CYS A 83 3.26 6.21 -0.19
C CYS A 83 3.97 7.19 -1.13
N CYS A 84 5.23 7.53 -0.84
CA CYS A 84 6.05 8.40 -1.69
C CYS A 84 7.49 7.93 -1.70
N ASP A 85 8.12 7.94 -2.88
CA ASP A 85 9.57 7.83 -2.97
C ASP A 85 10.17 9.20 -2.62
N VAL A 86 11.01 9.25 -1.60
CA VAL A 86 11.84 10.43 -1.33
C VAL A 86 13.27 10.13 -1.71
N GLN A 87 13.84 11.00 -2.54
CA GLN A 87 15.27 11.01 -2.71
C GLN A 87 15.90 11.62 -1.45
N PRO A 88 16.96 11.02 -0.88
CA PRO A 88 17.70 11.67 0.17
C PRO A 88 18.18 13.02 -0.38
N TYR A 89 17.98 14.09 0.39
CA TYR A 89 18.48 15.43 0.08
C TYR A 89 19.97 15.31 -0.27
N SER A 90 20.31 15.29 -1.56
CA SER A 90 21.61 15.78 -1.98
C SER A 90 21.50 17.28 -1.76
N ALA A 91 22.09 17.77 -0.69
CA ALA A 91 22.29 19.20 -0.50
C ALA A 91 23.16 19.73 -1.66
N THR A 92 22.55 19.98 -2.82
CA THR A 92 23.09 20.95 -3.76
C THR A 92 22.71 22.30 -3.18
N SER A 93 23.60 22.80 -2.32
CA SER A 93 23.72 24.21 -2.02
C SER A 93 23.57 25.02 -3.30
N SER A 94 22.44 25.68 -3.49
CA SER A 94 22.31 26.79 -4.43
C SER A 94 22.39 28.08 -3.63
N ASP A 95 23.59 28.38 -3.16
CA ASP A 95 24.05 29.76 -3.16
C ASP A 95 24.33 30.15 -4.61
N GLY A 96 23.75 31.27 -5.06
CA GLY A 96 24.13 31.93 -6.32
C GLY A 96 23.04 31.94 -7.38
N GLY A 97 22.48 33.12 -7.63
CA GLY A 97 21.46 33.35 -8.64
C GLY A 97 21.95 33.39 -10.09
N ASN A 98 21.04 33.91 -10.93
CA ASN A 98 21.13 34.28 -12.34
C ASN A 98 20.76 33.22 -13.40
N HIS A 99 19.63 33.54 -14.06
CA HIS A 99 19.33 33.40 -15.49
C HIS A 99 20.22 32.50 -16.34
N ALA A 100 19.64 31.43 -16.86
CA ALA A 100 19.84 31.01 -18.25
C ALA A 100 18.70 30.10 -18.71
N MET A 101 17.97 30.54 -19.74
CA MET A 101 17.25 29.62 -20.63
C MET A 101 18.26 28.63 -21.21
N ALA A 102 18.01 27.33 -21.08
CA ALA A 102 18.67 26.34 -21.92
C ALA A 102 17.75 25.14 -22.17
N SER A 103 17.51 24.94 -23.46
CA SER A 103 16.70 23.93 -24.12
C SER A 103 17.03 22.48 -23.74
N ASN A 104 16.00 21.64 -23.86
CA ASN A 104 16.03 20.19 -24.07
C ASN A 104 17.39 19.62 -24.54
N ARG A 105 18.03 18.81 -23.68
CA ARG A 105 18.91 17.74 -24.14
C ARG A 105 18.82 16.54 -23.20
N ARG A 106 18.18 15.48 -23.71
CA ARG A 106 18.26 14.11 -23.17
C ARG A 106 19.70 13.80 -22.75
N LYS A 107 19.92 13.60 -21.45
CA LYS A 107 21.05 12.82 -20.94
C LYS A 107 20.49 11.58 -20.26
N ARG A 108 20.45 10.49 -21.04
CA ARG A 108 20.52 9.13 -20.48
C ARG A 108 21.88 9.02 -19.79
N SER A 109 21.88 9.00 -18.46
CA SER A 109 23.02 8.50 -17.67
C SER A 109 22.59 7.22 -16.99
N HIS A 110 22.89 6.10 -17.64
CA HIS A 110 23.13 4.84 -16.94
C HIS A 110 24.40 5.01 -16.11
N GLY A 111 24.33 4.73 -14.81
CA GLY A 111 25.52 4.68 -13.97
C GLY A 111 25.27 4.86 -12.48
N LYS A 112 24.84 3.77 -11.83
CA LYS A 112 25.24 3.34 -10.47
C LYS A 112 25.38 4.43 -9.39
N HIS A 113 24.34 4.56 -8.57
CA HIS A 113 24.39 4.21 -7.14
C HIS A 113 22.97 4.27 -6.57
N SER A 114 22.25 3.15 -6.62
CA SER A 114 21.01 2.93 -5.88
C SER A 114 21.34 2.81 -4.38
N ARG A 115 21.64 3.94 -3.74
CA ARG A 115 21.46 4.13 -2.30
C ARG A 115 19.96 4.34 -2.13
N GLY A 116 19.30 3.34 -1.55
CA GLY A 116 17.87 3.09 -1.68
C GLY A 116 17.00 4.34 -1.55
N ASP A 117 16.09 4.51 -2.52
CA ASP A 117 14.97 5.44 -2.39
C ASP A 117 14.25 5.11 -1.08
N ALA A 118 14.24 6.05 -0.14
CA ALA A 118 13.51 5.85 1.11
C ALA A 118 12.03 6.00 0.78
N LEU A 119 11.26 4.96 1.07
CA LEU A 119 9.82 4.98 0.86
C LEU A 119 9.15 5.48 2.13
N LEU A 120 8.38 6.56 2.01
CA LEU A 120 7.59 7.11 3.11
C LEU A 120 6.13 6.69 2.95
N PHE A 121 5.51 6.29 4.06
CA PHE A 121 4.11 5.89 4.09
C PHE A 121 3.27 6.93 4.82
N VAL A 122 2.19 7.40 4.21
CA VAL A 122 1.27 8.38 4.83
C VAL A 122 0.72 7.88 6.17
N HIS A 123 0.58 6.56 6.32
CA HIS A 123 0.28 5.92 7.59
C HIS A 123 1.40 4.94 7.92
N PHE A 124 2.03 5.14 9.07
CA PHE A 124 3.24 4.42 9.48
C PHE A 124 3.06 2.89 9.48
N GLU A 125 1.91 2.39 9.91
CA GLU A 125 1.60 0.95 9.95
C GLU A 125 1.68 0.27 8.57
N ASN A 126 1.50 1.05 7.49
CA ASN A 126 1.59 0.54 6.12
C ASN A 126 3.02 0.11 5.77
N GLU A 127 4.03 0.62 6.49
CA GLU A 127 5.40 0.17 6.37
C GLU A 127 5.53 -1.30 6.82
N PHE A 128 4.93 -1.66 7.95
CA PHE A 128 4.96 -3.05 8.43
C PHE A 128 4.19 -3.97 7.50
N PHE A 129 3.02 -3.53 7.03
CA PHE A 129 2.23 -4.26 6.04
C PHE A 129 2.97 -4.46 4.73
N ALA A 130 3.70 -3.45 4.24
CA ALA A 130 4.48 -3.56 3.01
C ALA A 130 5.67 -4.51 3.15
N ARG A 131 6.28 -4.61 4.34
CA ARG A 131 7.37 -5.55 4.62
C ARG A 131 6.89 -7.01 4.65
N GLU A 132 5.66 -7.25 5.11
CA GLU A 132 5.07 -8.58 5.24
C GLU A 132 4.23 -9.00 4.02
N ALA A 133 4.06 -8.12 3.02
CA ALA A 133 3.23 -8.38 1.86
C ALA A 133 3.84 -9.44 0.93
N GLU A 134 3.01 -10.40 0.51
CA GLU A 134 3.36 -11.41 -0.49
C GLU A 134 3.43 -10.81 -1.90
N LEU A 135 2.58 -9.82 -2.15
CA LEU A 135 2.53 -9.11 -3.42
C LEU A 135 2.46 -7.60 -3.18
N VAL A 136 3.33 -6.90 -3.89
CA VAL A 136 3.43 -5.45 -3.85
C VAL A 136 3.37 -4.92 -5.27
N HIS A 137 2.41 -4.05 -5.56
CA HIS A 137 2.33 -3.36 -6.83
C HIS A 137 2.17 -1.87 -6.66
N ARG A 138 3.02 -1.08 -7.32
CA ARG A 138 3.01 0.39 -7.22
C ARG A 138 2.47 1.04 -8.48
N PHE A 139 1.71 2.10 -8.30
CA PHE A 139 1.26 2.97 -9.38
C PHE A 139 1.33 4.43 -8.95
N HIS A 140 1.62 5.30 -9.92
CA HIS A 140 1.74 6.72 -9.66
C HIS A 140 0.36 7.33 -9.47
N GLY A 141 0.23 8.18 -8.45
CA GLY A 141 -0.92 9.05 -8.32
C GLY A 141 -0.79 10.28 -9.21
N SER A 142 -1.90 10.98 -9.39
CA SER A 142 -1.98 12.18 -10.24
C SER A 142 -1.74 13.49 -9.47
N HIS A 143 -1.42 13.43 -8.18
CA HIS A 143 -1.29 14.60 -7.31
C HIS A 143 -0.08 14.48 -6.38
N ASP A 144 0.35 15.62 -5.86
CA ASP A 144 1.43 15.70 -4.87
C ASP A 144 0.86 15.74 -3.45
N ILE A 145 1.60 15.20 -2.50
CA ILE A 145 1.35 15.40 -1.07
C ILE A 145 2.48 16.24 -0.45
N VAL A 146 2.13 17.07 0.53
CA VAL A 146 3.12 17.79 1.32
C VAL A 146 3.61 16.89 2.45
N TRP A 147 4.91 16.66 2.49
CA TRP A 147 5.60 15.91 3.52
C TRP A 147 6.52 16.83 4.34
N PRO A 148 6.53 16.74 5.69
CA PRO A 148 7.46 17.49 6.53
C PRO A 148 8.90 17.26 6.08
N ASP A 149 9.74 18.29 6.01
CA ASP A 149 11.16 18.23 5.59
C ASP A 149 11.44 17.91 4.10
N TYR A 150 10.49 17.36 3.34
CA TYR A 150 10.67 17.03 1.91
C TYR A 150 9.85 17.91 0.95
N GLY A 151 8.91 18.72 1.45
CA GLY A 151 8.09 19.60 0.62
C GLY A 151 7.00 18.84 -0.14
N LYS A 152 6.71 19.24 -1.38
CA LYS A 152 5.72 18.56 -2.24
C LYS A 152 6.38 17.38 -2.93
N VAL A 153 5.86 16.18 -2.68
CA VAL A 153 6.33 14.92 -3.27
C VAL A 153 5.20 14.22 -4.02
N PRO A 154 5.47 13.62 -5.20
CA PRO A 154 4.46 12.94 -5.98
C PRO A 154 3.92 11.72 -5.22
N VAL A 155 2.60 11.64 -5.08
CA VAL A 155 2.00 10.49 -4.39
C VAL A 155 2.11 9.25 -5.27
N GLN A 156 2.40 8.13 -4.63
CA GLN A 156 2.26 6.81 -5.20
C GLN A 156 1.24 6.02 -4.37
N TYR A 157 0.61 5.07 -5.03
CA TYR A 157 -0.25 4.11 -4.37
C TYR A 157 0.35 2.74 -4.51
N MET A 158 0.23 1.96 -3.45
CA MET A 158 0.72 0.61 -3.39
C MET A 158 -0.44 -0.33 -3.09
N VAL A 159 -0.66 -1.30 -3.97
CA VAL A 159 -1.50 -2.45 -3.67
C VAL A 159 -0.65 -3.45 -2.92
N LEU A 160 -1.09 -3.81 -1.72
CA LEU A 160 -0.50 -4.86 -0.91
C LEU A 160 -1.46 -6.04 -0.84
N VAL A 161 -0.94 -7.24 -1.00
CA VAL A 161 -1.64 -8.49 -0.66
C VAL A 161 -0.86 -9.19 0.44
N ILE A 162 -1.53 -9.44 1.55
CA ILE A 162 -0.91 -9.92 2.79
C ILE A 162 -1.71 -11.12 3.26
N SER A 163 -1.06 -12.24 3.62
CA SER A 163 -1.77 -13.36 4.23
C SER A 163 -2.29 -13.03 5.62
N HIS A 164 -3.22 -13.84 6.13
CA HIS A 164 -3.74 -13.65 7.48
C HIS A 164 -2.64 -13.59 8.54
N ASP A 165 -1.73 -14.56 8.52
CA ASP A 165 -0.68 -14.68 9.53
C ASP A 165 0.30 -13.52 9.44
N ALA A 166 0.68 -13.13 8.23
CA ALA A 166 1.52 -11.95 7.97
C ALA A 166 0.86 -10.66 8.43
N PHE A 167 -0.46 -10.53 8.22
CA PHE A 167 -1.24 -9.38 8.70
C PHE A 167 -1.24 -9.32 10.23
N VAL A 168 -1.51 -10.44 10.90
CA VAL A 168 -1.50 -10.51 12.38
C VAL A 168 -0.09 -10.24 12.94
N ASN A 169 0.96 -10.77 12.29
CA ASN A 169 2.36 -10.50 12.65
C ASN A 169 2.71 -9.01 12.53
N ALA A 170 2.26 -8.36 11.45
CA ALA A 170 2.49 -6.92 11.24
C ALA A 170 1.86 -6.04 12.32
N LEU A 171 0.74 -6.47 12.93
CA LEU A 171 0.08 -5.73 14.02
C LEU A 171 0.83 -5.80 15.36
N GLN A 172 1.79 -6.72 15.50
CA GLN A 172 2.56 -6.92 16.73
C GLN A 172 3.89 -6.15 16.75
N LYS A 173 4.22 -5.45 15.66
CA LYS A 173 5.45 -4.67 15.48
C LYS A 173 5.23 -3.20 15.77
#